data_AF-A0A6J8BRH9-F1
#
_entry.id   AF-A0A6J8BRH9-F1
#
_cell.length_a   1.000
_cell.length_b   1.000
_cell.length_c   1.000
_cell.angle_alpha   90.00
_cell.angle_beta   90.00
_cell.angle_gamma   90.00
#
_symmetry.space_group_name_H-M   'P 1'
#
loop_
_entity.id
_entity.type
_entity.pdbx_description
1 polymer ?
#
loop_
_entity_poly.entity_id
_entity_poly.type
_entity_poly.pdbx_seq_one_letter_code
_entity_poly.pdbx_strand_id
1 'polypeptide(L)'
;MQYLVILTILIFAAGVVYHANVYPSHTVTGPSNIEYWRTWTILQIPYWQVYGELFLDTLEGNDDSGCKDDAPNCAAGDWITPVIAAFYMMLTNWLLLNIVIAMFSARFKEIRKHSEQKWRYYRHSVIIDFEDRIPSPLNFPFRIFSFLWYTTKCPCCPCYKKTAKGDRSDMLKKQRQFAKEIIAEEKHEGKMSKKQRTKDKLQKTT
;
A
#
# COMPACT_ATOMS: atom_id res chain seq x y z
N MET A 1 0.21 8.62 -1.04
CA MET A 1 0.31 9.79 -0.14
C MET A 1 -0.37 11.02 -0.73
N GLN A 2 0.05 11.57 -1.88
CA GLN A 2 -0.54 12.79 -2.46
C GLN A 2 -2.05 12.70 -2.70
N TYR A 3 -2.53 11.56 -3.20
CA TYR A 3 -3.95 11.28 -3.38
C TYR A 3 -4.76 11.41 -2.07
N LEU A 4 -4.25 10.84 -0.97
CA LEU A 4 -4.92 10.88 0.33
C LEU A 4 -5.05 12.32 0.85
N VAL A 5 -4.03 13.14 0.61
CA VAL A 5 -4.05 14.57 1.02
C VAL A 5 -5.14 15.34 0.26
N ILE A 6 -5.24 15.14 -1.05
CA ILE A 6 -6.27 15.78 -1.88
C ILE A 6 -7.67 15.31 -1.44
N LEU A 7 -7.84 14.02 -1.21
CA LEU A 7 -9.08 13.44 -0.73
C LEU A 7 -9.50 13.97 0.65
N THR A 8 -8.56 14.10 1.59
CA THR A 8 -8.86 14.69 2.91
C THR A 8 -9.31 16.15 2.83
N ILE A 9 -8.74 16.94 1.92
CA ILE A 9 -9.13 18.34 1.71
C ILE A 9 -10.56 18.41 1.14
N LEU A 10 -10.88 17.54 0.18
CA LEU A 10 -12.24 17.48 -0.40
C LEU A 10 -13.30 17.04 0.62
N ILE A 11 -13.00 16.03 1.43
CA ILE A 11 -13.91 15.58 2.51
C ILE A 11 -14.16 16.71 3.51
N PHE A 12 -13.11 17.41 3.94
CA PHE A 12 -13.24 18.53 4.87
C PHE A 12 -14.07 19.67 4.27
N ALA A 13 -13.81 20.05 3.01
CA ALA A 13 -14.55 21.10 2.33
C ALA A 13 -16.05 20.77 2.19
N ALA A 14 -16.39 19.55 1.77
CA ALA A 14 -17.78 19.10 1.65
C ALA A 14 -18.48 19.05 3.00
N GLY A 15 -17.80 18.57 4.05
CA GLY A 15 -18.34 18.53 5.41
C GLY A 15 -18.72 19.90 5.94
N VAL A 16 -17.86 20.91 5.75
CA VAL A 16 -18.17 22.29 6.17
C VAL A 16 -19.38 22.83 5.42
N VAL A 17 -19.49 22.58 4.10
CA VAL A 17 -20.63 23.03 3.29
C VAL A 17 -21.94 22.38 3.74
N TYR A 18 -21.95 21.07 4.00
CA TYR A 18 -23.14 20.38 4.50
C TYR A 18 -23.56 20.92 5.87
N HIS A 19 -22.62 21.07 6.80
CA HIS A 19 -22.94 21.59 8.12
C HIS A 19 -23.42 23.05 8.07
N ALA A 20 -22.92 23.85 7.13
CA ALA A 20 -23.38 25.23 6.95
C ALA A 20 -24.81 25.31 6.39
N ASN A 21 -25.17 24.42 5.47
CA ASN A 21 -26.49 24.43 4.82
C ASN A 21 -27.58 23.75 5.67
N VAL A 22 -27.27 22.62 6.29
CA VAL A 22 -28.25 21.80 7.03
C VAL A 22 -28.60 22.44 8.38
N TYR A 23 -27.69 23.21 8.98
CA TYR A 23 -27.84 23.74 10.35
C TYR A 23 -27.78 25.28 10.40
N PRO A 24 -28.76 26.00 9.82
CA PRO A 24 -28.72 27.47 9.71
C PRO A 24 -28.91 28.19 11.06
N SER A 25 -29.68 27.61 11.98
CA SER A 25 -30.04 28.23 13.27
C SER A 25 -29.04 27.94 14.40
N HIS A 26 -27.98 27.17 14.11
CA HIS A 26 -26.92 26.89 15.05
C HIS A 26 -25.94 28.09 15.14
N THR A 27 -25.96 28.80 16.27
CA THR A 27 -24.99 29.88 16.53
C THR A 27 -23.58 29.30 16.77
N VAL A 28 -22.69 29.47 15.80
CA VAL A 28 -21.25 29.12 15.91
C VAL A 28 -20.46 30.19 16.69
N THR A 29 -21.12 31.26 17.15
CA THR A 29 -20.54 32.47 17.78
C THR A 29 -20.28 32.36 19.29
N GLY A 30 -20.04 31.15 19.80
CA GLY A 30 -19.67 30.92 21.21
C GLY A 30 -18.22 30.39 21.36
N PRO A 31 -17.30 31.12 22.02
CA PRO A 31 -15.89 30.70 22.16
C PRO A 31 -15.66 29.47 23.07
N SER A 32 -16.69 28.92 23.69
CA SER A 32 -16.58 27.83 24.66
C SER A 32 -16.83 26.42 24.10
N ASN A 33 -17.30 26.28 22.85
CA ASN A 33 -17.88 25.01 22.38
C ASN A 33 -17.25 24.52 21.07
N ILE A 34 -15.93 24.64 20.89
CA ILE A 34 -15.22 23.85 19.87
C ILE A 34 -14.89 22.51 20.51
N GLU A 35 -15.90 21.67 20.73
CA GLU A 35 -15.63 20.31 21.19
C GLU A 35 -14.93 19.56 20.06
N TYR A 36 -13.75 18.98 20.35
CA TYR A 36 -12.96 18.19 19.40
C TYR A 36 -13.78 17.07 18.74
N TRP A 37 -14.84 16.62 19.40
CA TRP A 37 -15.81 15.64 18.90
C TRP A 37 -16.68 16.17 17.74
N ARG A 38 -16.85 17.50 17.59
CA ARG A 38 -17.71 18.08 16.55
C ARG A 38 -17.07 18.10 15.17
N THR A 39 -15.74 18.20 15.09
CA THR A 39 -15.03 18.04 13.80
C THR A 39 -15.20 16.63 13.24
N TRP A 40 -15.33 15.62 14.11
CA TRP A 40 -15.62 14.25 13.69
C TRP A 40 -17.01 14.10 13.07
N THR A 41 -18.03 14.73 13.67
CA THR A 41 -19.40 14.75 13.14
C THR A 41 -19.48 15.33 11.73
N ILE A 42 -18.73 16.40 11.47
CA ILE A 42 -18.68 17.08 10.17
C ILE A 42 -18.00 16.22 9.10
N LEU A 43 -17.00 15.43 9.48
CA LEU A 43 -16.21 14.62 8.55
C LEU A 43 -16.83 13.26 8.24
N GLN A 44 -17.65 12.73 9.16
CA GLN A 44 -18.18 11.38 9.06
C GLN A 44 -19.09 11.21 7.83
N ILE A 45 -20.03 12.13 7.58
CA ILE A 45 -20.96 12.07 6.44
C ILE A 45 -20.20 12.06 5.09
N PRO A 46 -19.40 13.08 4.73
CA PRO A 46 -18.67 13.10 3.46
C PRO A 46 -17.61 12.01 3.32
N TYR A 47 -17.11 11.44 4.44
CA TYR A 47 -16.21 10.29 4.44
C TYR A 47 -16.92 9.01 3.99
N TRP A 48 -18.06 8.67 4.61
CA TRP A 48 -18.82 7.48 4.24
C TRP A 48 -19.39 7.57 2.81
N GLN A 49 -19.67 8.78 2.33
CA GLN A 49 -20.04 9.03 0.94
C GLN A 49 -18.98 8.58 -0.08
N VAL A 50 -17.69 8.62 0.27
CA VAL A 50 -16.62 8.08 -0.61
C VAL A 50 -16.76 6.56 -0.79
N TYR A 51 -17.36 5.88 0.18
CA TYR A 51 -17.60 4.43 0.14
C TYR A 51 -18.97 4.05 -0.42
N GLY A 52 -19.81 5.02 -0.78
CA GLY A 52 -21.13 4.81 -1.40
C GLY A 52 -22.34 4.98 -0.49
N GLU A 53 -22.14 5.33 0.78
CA GLU A 53 -23.24 5.60 1.72
C GLU A 53 -23.65 7.08 1.64
N LEU A 54 -24.88 7.36 1.18
CA LEU A 54 -25.28 8.73 0.79
C LEU A 54 -25.88 9.55 1.94
N PHE A 55 -26.57 8.92 2.90
CA PHE A 55 -27.29 9.56 4.03
C PHE A 55 -28.20 10.72 3.60
N LEU A 56 -29.05 10.49 2.59
CA LEU A 56 -30.00 11.50 2.06
C LEU A 56 -30.96 12.01 3.12
N ASP A 57 -31.53 11.14 3.94
CA ASP A 57 -32.54 11.51 4.94
C ASP A 57 -32.02 12.57 5.94
N THR A 58 -30.74 12.46 6.30
CA THR A 58 -30.04 13.42 7.17
C THR A 58 -29.72 14.73 6.45
N LEU A 59 -29.44 14.70 5.15
CA LEU A 59 -29.10 15.88 4.34
C LEU A 59 -30.34 16.67 3.89
N GLU A 60 -31.45 15.98 3.65
CA GLU A 60 -32.74 16.55 3.30
C GLU A 60 -33.55 16.98 4.54
N GLY A 61 -33.04 16.70 5.75
CA GLY A 61 -33.74 17.07 6.98
C GLY A 61 -35.08 16.37 7.18
N ASN A 62 -35.31 15.24 6.50
CA ASN A 62 -36.50 14.39 6.64
C ASN A 62 -36.42 13.45 7.85
N ASP A 63 -35.45 13.66 8.74
CA ASP A 63 -35.29 12.86 9.95
C ASP A 63 -36.47 13.15 10.90
N ASP A 64 -37.22 12.11 11.28
CA ASP A 64 -38.53 12.10 11.96
C ASP A 64 -38.48 12.60 13.42
N SER A 65 -37.49 13.44 13.72
CA SER A 65 -37.02 13.88 15.04
C SER A 65 -37.94 14.89 15.75
N GLY A 66 -39.16 15.13 15.27
CA GLY A 66 -40.11 16.02 15.95
C GLY A 66 -39.63 17.47 16.05
N CYS A 67 -38.84 17.92 15.08
CA CYS A 67 -38.37 19.29 14.95
C CYS A 67 -39.55 20.25 14.70
N LYS A 68 -40.01 20.92 15.75
CA LYS A 68 -40.80 22.14 15.62
C LYS A 68 -39.85 23.25 15.17
N ASP A 69 -40.29 24.05 14.20
CA ASP A 69 -39.59 25.23 13.71
C ASP A 69 -38.94 26.00 14.89
N ASP A 70 -37.64 26.28 14.78
CA ASP A 70 -36.76 27.00 15.73
C ASP A 70 -35.96 26.19 16.77
N ALA A 71 -35.98 24.86 16.79
CA ALA A 71 -35.04 24.11 17.64
C ALA A 71 -33.60 24.18 17.07
N PRO A 72 -32.58 24.47 17.92
CA PRO A 72 -31.23 24.75 17.45
C PRO A 72 -30.60 23.56 16.72
N ASN A 73 -31.03 22.32 16.99
CA ASN A 73 -30.45 21.08 16.44
C ASN A 73 -31.18 20.53 15.20
N CYS A 74 -32.05 21.30 14.57
CA CYS A 74 -32.88 20.81 13.47
C CYS A 74 -32.24 21.02 12.11
N ALA A 75 -32.28 19.96 11.31
CA ALA A 75 -31.84 19.97 9.92
C ALA A 75 -32.87 20.73 9.07
N ALA A 76 -32.50 21.91 8.58
CA ALA A 76 -33.27 22.61 7.56
C ALA A 76 -32.89 22.01 6.20
N GLY A 77 -33.73 21.15 5.67
CA GLY A 77 -33.55 20.56 4.35
C GLY A 77 -33.69 21.61 3.25
N ASP A 78 -32.60 21.96 2.59
CA ASP A 78 -32.62 22.71 1.33
C ASP A 78 -32.28 21.78 0.17
N TRP A 79 -32.94 21.97 -0.98
CA TRP A 79 -32.76 21.18 -2.20
C TRP A 79 -31.34 21.31 -2.78
N ILE A 80 -30.62 22.36 -2.39
CA ILE A 80 -29.24 22.63 -2.80
C ILE A 80 -28.27 21.61 -2.20
N THR A 81 -28.52 21.15 -0.97
CA THR A 81 -27.64 20.21 -0.26
C THR A 81 -27.49 18.85 -0.97
N PRO A 82 -28.57 18.15 -1.37
CA PRO A 82 -28.44 16.89 -2.12
C PRO A 82 -27.83 17.09 -3.51
N VAL A 83 -28.04 18.24 -4.16
CA VAL A 83 -27.38 18.57 -5.44
C VAL A 83 -25.87 18.69 -5.26
N ILE A 84 -25.40 19.41 -4.24
CA ILE A 84 -23.97 19.50 -3.90
C ILE A 84 -23.40 18.11 -3.59
N ALA A 85 -24.15 17.27 -2.89
CA ALA A 85 -23.73 15.91 -2.58
C ALA A 85 -23.56 15.03 -3.83
N ALA A 86 -24.45 15.15 -4.81
CA ALA A 86 -24.33 14.46 -6.09
C ALA A 86 -23.08 14.91 -6.87
N PHE A 87 -22.81 16.22 -6.94
CA PHE A 87 -21.60 16.75 -7.56
C PHE A 87 -20.33 16.30 -6.84
N TYR A 88 -20.34 16.31 -5.50
CA TYR A 88 -19.23 15.81 -4.69
C TYR A 88 -18.94 14.33 -4.97
N MET A 89 -19.96 13.46 -4.94
CA MET A 89 -19.80 12.04 -5.25
C MET A 89 -19.29 11.79 -6.67
N MET A 90 -19.75 12.57 -7.66
CA MET A 90 -19.24 12.47 -9.02
C MET A 90 -17.76 12.85 -9.08
N LEU A 91 -17.38 13.95 -8.44
CA LEU A 91 -15.99 14.43 -8.41
C LEU A 91 -15.06 13.45 -7.68
N THR A 92 -15.47 12.91 -6.54
CA THR A 92 -14.65 11.93 -5.80
C THR A 92 -14.52 10.63 -6.56
N ASN A 93 -15.57 10.13 -7.22
CA ASN A 93 -15.50 8.92 -8.04
C ASN A 93 -14.61 9.10 -9.28
N TRP A 94 -14.70 10.23 -9.97
CA TRP A 94 -13.83 10.54 -11.11
C TRP A 94 -12.38 10.74 -10.67
N LEU A 95 -12.15 11.44 -9.56
CA LEU A 95 -10.81 11.65 -9.03
C LEU A 95 -10.19 10.36 -8.48
N LEU A 96 -10.98 9.52 -7.80
CA LEU A 96 -10.57 8.23 -7.25
C LEU A 96 -10.23 7.26 -8.38
N LEU A 97 -11.12 7.06 -9.35
CA LEU A 97 -10.87 6.13 -10.46
C LEU A 97 -9.74 6.60 -11.37
N ASN A 98 -9.72 7.87 -11.77
CA ASN A 98 -8.69 8.38 -12.69
C ASN A 98 -7.30 8.34 -12.08
N ILE A 99 -7.17 8.64 -10.78
CA ILE A 99 -5.87 8.64 -10.11
C ILE A 99 -5.47 7.20 -9.72
N VAL A 100 -6.39 6.34 -9.29
CA VAL A 100 -6.08 4.93 -8.98
C VAL A 100 -5.60 4.19 -10.23
N ILE A 101 -6.26 4.37 -11.36
CA ILE A 101 -5.85 3.76 -12.64
C ILE A 101 -4.49 4.33 -13.11
N ALA A 102 -4.28 5.64 -13.02
CA ALA A 102 -3.02 6.27 -13.38
C ALA A 102 -1.86 5.80 -12.48
N MET A 103 -2.08 5.72 -11.17
CA MET A 103 -1.08 5.22 -10.23
C MET A 103 -0.84 3.73 -10.41
N PHE A 104 -1.88 2.93 -10.62
CA PHE A 104 -1.73 1.49 -10.84
C PHE A 104 -0.94 1.25 -12.13
N SER A 105 -1.32 1.87 -13.25
CA SER A 105 -0.61 1.68 -14.52
C SER A 105 0.85 2.13 -14.47
N ALA A 106 1.17 3.24 -13.79
CA ALA A 106 2.54 3.73 -13.64
C ALA A 106 3.35 2.88 -12.63
N ARG A 107 2.81 2.61 -11.45
CA ARG A 107 3.49 1.86 -10.40
C ARG A 107 3.58 0.38 -10.71
N PHE A 108 2.60 -0.21 -11.38
CA PHE A 108 2.64 -1.62 -11.78
C PHE A 108 3.80 -1.90 -12.73
N LYS A 109 4.12 -0.98 -13.65
CA LYS A 109 5.30 -1.10 -14.53
C LYS A 109 6.62 -1.12 -13.75
N GLU A 110 6.78 -0.22 -12.78
CA GLU A 110 7.99 -0.12 -11.96
C GLU A 110 8.08 -1.27 -10.95
N ILE A 111 6.99 -1.60 -10.25
CA ILE A 111 6.91 -2.69 -9.27
C ILE A 111 7.13 -4.04 -9.94
N ARG A 112 6.57 -4.27 -11.13
CA ARG A 112 6.76 -5.52 -11.85
C ARG A 112 8.24 -5.77 -12.14
N LYS A 113 8.98 -4.73 -12.55
CA LYS A 113 10.41 -4.82 -12.84
C LYS A 113 11.24 -5.21 -11.61
N HIS A 114 11.04 -4.50 -10.50
CA HIS A 114 11.76 -4.80 -9.25
C HIS A 114 11.35 -6.14 -8.62
N SER A 115 10.07 -6.51 -8.73
CA SER A 115 9.56 -7.78 -8.20
C SER A 115 10.09 -8.98 -8.99
N GLU A 116 10.21 -8.87 -10.31
CA GLU A 116 10.78 -9.93 -11.14
C GLU A 116 12.26 -10.20 -10.79
N GLN A 117 13.05 -9.15 -10.56
CA GLN A 117 14.45 -9.30 -10.10
C GLN A 117 14.53 -9.97 -8.73
N LYS A 118 13.72 -9.51 -7.77
CA LYS A 118 13.67 -10.10 -6.42
C LYS A 118 13.18 -11.55 -6.48
N TRP A 119 12.19 -11.87 -7.30
CA TRP A 119 11.71 -13.24 -7.50
C TRP A 119 12.77 -14.15 -8.11
N ARG A 120 13.53 -13.68 -9.12
CA ARG A 120 14.65 -14.44 -9.70
C ARG A 120 15.74 -14.72 -8.65
N TYR A 121 16.03 -13.76 -7.78
CA TYR A 121 16.95 -13.96 -6.66
C TYR A 121 16.46 -15.03 -5.68
N TYR A 122 15.21 -14.92 -5.21
CA TYR A 122 14.64 -15.91 -4.30
C TYR A 122 14.57 -17.30 -4.94
N ARG A 123 14.15 -17.39 -6.21
CA ARG A 123 14.09 -18.65 -6.95
C ARG A 123 15.46 -19.30 -7.06
N HIS A 124 16.50 -18.54 -7.38
CA HIS A 124 17.86 -19.06 -7.47
C HIS A 124 18.39 -19.52 -6.10
N SER A 125 18.12 -18.75 -5.04
CA SER A 125 18.45 -19.14 -3.67
C SER A 125 17.77 -20.45 -3.24
N VAL A 126 16.52 -20.66 -3.64
CA VAL A 126 15.77 -21.88 -3.34
C VAL A 126 16.33 -23.07 -4.11
N ILE A 127 16.58 -22.92 -5.42
CA ILE A 127 17.11 -24.02 -6.25
C ILE A 127 18.46 -24.50 -5.74
N ILE A 128 19.37 -23.57 -5.38
CA ILE A 128 20.67 -23.89 -4.78
C ILE A 128 20.50 -24.69 -3.48
N ASP A 129 19.56 -24.31 -2.60
CA ASP A 129 19.33 -25.02 -1.35
C ASP A 129 18.73 -26.43 -1.55
N PHE A 130 18.05 -26.66 -2.69
CA PHE A 130 17.51 -27.97 -3.07
C PHE A 130 18.50 -28.86 -3.82
N GLU A 131 19.53 -28.32 -4.48
CA GLU A 131 20.52 -29.10 -5.23
C GLU A 131 21.40 -29.97 -4.30
N ASP A 132 21.76 -29.44 -3.13
CA ASP A 132 22.54 -30.17 -2.11
C ASP A 132 21.68 -31.11 -1.23
N ARG A 133 20.35 -30.97 -1.28
CA ARG A 133 19.43 -31.74 -0.43
C ARG A 133 18.82 -32.88 -1.25
N ILE A 134 19.18 -34.11 -0.88
CA ILE A 134 18.50 -35.32 -1.37
C ILE A 134 16.98 -35.13 -1.21
N PRO A 135 16.16 -35.44 -2.24
CA PRO A 135 14.74 -35.14 -2.25
C PRO A 135 14.02 -35.67 -1.02
N SER A 136 13.01 -34.92 -0.60
CA SER A 136 12.34 -35.02 0.70
C SER A 136 11.90 -36.43 1.17
N PRO A 137 11.59 -37.44 0.32
CA PRO A 137 11.31 -38.79 0.82
C PRO A 137 12.56 -39.64 1.15
N LEU A 138 13.75 -39.33 0.61
CA LEU A 138 14.97 -40.15 0.75
C LEU A 138 16.00 -39.55 1.74
N ASN A 139 15.79 -38.33 2.20
CA ASN A 139 16.68 -37.66 3.16
C ASN A 139 16.77 -38.43 4.50
N PHE A 140 15.65 -38.94 5.00
CA PHE A 140 15.60 -39.66 6.28
C PHE A 140 16.36 -41.00 6.24
N PRO A 141 16.10 -41.93 5.29
CA PRO A 141 16.84 -43.19 5.22
C PRO A 141 18.33 -42.98 4.88
N PHE A 142 18.67 -42.00 4.02
CA PHE A 142 20.07 -41.73 3.66
C PHE A 142 20.89 -41.17 4.83
N ARG A 143 20.30 -40.30 5.67
CA ARG A 143 20.97 -39.80 6.89
C ARG A 143 21.23 -40.93 7.91
N ILE A 144 20.28 -41.83 8.09
CA ILE A 144 20.42 -42.98 8.99
C ILE A 144 21.51 -43.93 8.47
N PHE A 145 21.49 -44.24 7.17
CA PHE A 145 22.50 -45.09 6.53
C PHE A 145 23.92 -44.48 6.59
N SER A 146 24.05 -43.18 6.30
CA SER A 146 25.32 -42.47 6.40
C SER A 146 25.87 -42.46 7.83
N PHE A 147 25.01 -42.27 8.84
CA PHE A 147 25.41 -42.31 10.24
C PHE A 147 25.92 -43.71 10.65
N LEU A 148 25.22 -44.77 10.24
CA LEU A 148 25.62 -46.17 10.50
C LEU A 148 26.94 -46.54 9.78
N TRP A 149 27.15 -46.04 8.57
CA TRP A 149 28.38 -46.27 7.80
C TRP A 149 29.58 -45.51 8.39
N TYR A 150 29.33 -44.30 8.92
CA TYR A 150 30.37 -43.46 9.52
C TYR A 150 30.86 -43.99 10.87
N THR A 151 29.98 -44.60 11.67
CA THR A 151 30.37 -45.22 12.95
C THR A 151 31.13 -46.53 12.77
N THR A 152 31.00 -47.18 11.60
CA THR A 152 31.66 -48.46 11.28
C THR A 152 32.98 -48.29 10.52
N LYS A 153 33.24 -47.14 9.89
CA LYS A 153 34.51 -46.82 9.21
C LYS A 153 35.30 -45.74 9.96
N CYS A 154 36.33 -46.21 10.68
CA CYS A 154 37.52 -45.49 11.18
C CYS A 154 37.41 -43.96 11.47
N PRO A 155 37.50 -43.53 12.75
CA PRO A 155 37.55 -42.11 13.13
C PRO A 155 38.83 -41.36 12.70
N CYS A 156 39.82 -42.04 12.10
CA CYS A 156 41.17 -41.53 11.89
C CYS A 156 41.47 -40.92 10.51
N CYS A 157 40.51 -40.79 9.59
CA CYS A 157 40.75 -40.17 8.28
C CYS A 157 40.20 -38.72 8.17
N PRO A 158 41.07 -37.69 8.07
CA PRO A 158 40.68 -36.29 7.83
C PRO A 158 40.10 -36.02 6.43
N CYS A 159 40.04 -37.02 5.55
CA CYS A 159 39.83 -36.84 4.11
C CYS A 159 38.42 -36.38 3.71
N TYR A 160 37.37 -36.70 4.48
CA TYR A 160 36.00 -36.25 4.17
C TYR A 160 35.71 -34.79 4.60
N LYS A 161 36.35 -34.31 5.68
CA LYS A 161 36.16 -32.93 6.18
C LYS A 161 36.67 -31.87 5.21
N LYS A 162 37.62 -32.21 4.32
CA LYS A 162 38.13 -31.28 3.30
C LYS A 162 37.13 -31.07 2.16
N THR A 163 36.45 -32.12 1.69
CA THR A 163 35.50 -32.04 0.57
C THR A 163 34.25 -31.23 0.94
N ALA A 164 33.68 -31.48 2.13
CA ALA A 164 32.50 -30.75 2.60
C ALA A 164 32.76 -29.25 2.90
N LYS A 165 34.00 -28.89 3.28
CA LYS A 165 34.40 -27.48 3.47
C LYS A 165 34.63 -26.76 2.14
N GLY A 166 35.16 -27.44 1.13
CA GLY A 166 35.37 -26.89 -0.22
C GLY A 166 34.05 -26.50 -0.87
N ASP A 167 33.10 -27.43 -0.90
CA ASP A 167 31.81 -27.27 -1.57
C ASP A 167 30.99 -26.10 -1.00
N ARG A 168 30.91 -26.01 0.32
CA ARG A 168 30.25 -24.89 1.02
C ARG A 168 30.93 -23.55 0.79
N SER A 169 32.26 -23.53 0.63
CA SER A 169 32.99 -22.29 0.32
C SER A 169 32.72 -21.80 -1.09
N ASP A 170 32.51 -22.71 -2.05
CA ASP A 170 32.23 -22.38 -3.44
C ASP A 170 30.78 -21.94 -3.64
N MET A 171 29.81 -22.53 -2.92
CA MET A 171 28.45 -22.00 -2.84
C MET A 171 28.39 -20.57 -2.27
N LEU A 172 29.13 -20.30 -1.19
CA LEU A 172 29.20 -18.96 -0.60
C LEU A 172 29.82 -17.94 -1.56
N LYS A 173 30.80 -18.35 -2.38
CA LYS A 173 31.36 -17.49 -3.44
C LYS A 173 30.32 -17.21 -4.53
N LYS A 174 29.60 -18.22 -5.00
CA LYS A 174 28.51 -18.07 -6.00
C LYS A 174 27.40 -17.15 -5.51
N GLN A 175 26.93 -17.32 -4.27
CA GLN A 175 25.93 -16.41 -3.67
C GLN A 175 26.44 -14.97 -3.58
N ARG A 176 27.69 -14.76 -3.16
CA ARG A 176 28.31 -13.42 -3.13
C ARG A 176 28.46 -12.81 -4.53
N GLN A 177 28.75 -13.63 -5.53
CA GLN A 177 28.89 -13.18 -6.91
C GLN A 177 27.54 -12.77 -7.50
N PHE A 178 26.51 -13.56 -7.24
CA PHE A 178 25.12 -13.22 -7.63
C PHE A 178 24.60 -11.98 -6.89
N ALA A 179 24.90 -11.84 -5.60
CA ALA A 179 24.57 -10.63 -4.85
C ALA A 179 25.28 -9.38 -5.41
N LYS A 180 26.54 -9.52 -5.85
CA LYS A 180 27.28 -8.44 -6.52
C LYS A 180 26.66 -8.09 -7.88
N GLU A 181 26.21 -9.08 -8.63
CA GLU A 181 25.52 -8.86 -9.91
C GLU A 181 24.21 -8.11 -9.70
N ILE A 182 23.39 -8.48 -8.72
CA ILE A 182 22.17 -7.74 -8.38
C ILE A 182 22.47 -6.30 -7.96
N ILE A 183 23.48 -6.08 -7.13
CA ILE A 183 23.89 -4.72 -6.72
C ILE A 183 24.41 -3.91 -7.93
N ALA A 184 25.09 -4.55 -8.88
CA ALA A 184 25.53 -3.91 -10.11
C ALA A 184 24.36 -3.57 -11.04
N GLU A 185 23.38 -4.46 -11.13
CA GLU A 185 22.14 -4.28 -11.89
C GLU A 185 21.30 -3.14 -11.27
N GLU A 186 21.13 -3.11 -9.95
CA GLU A 186 20.48 -2.00 -9.23
C GLU A 186 21.21 -0.66 -9.45
N LYS A 187 22.56 -0.65 -9.45
CA LYS A 187 23.33 0.56 -9.79
C LYS A 187 23.12 0.99 -11.24
N HIS A 188 23.04 0.04 -12.17
CA HIS A 188 22.81 0.33 -13.58
C HIS A 188 21.40 0.90 -13.80
N GLU A 189 20.40 0.33 -13.14
CA GLU A 189 19.02 0.82 -13.16
C GLU A 189 18.87 2.19 -12.50
N GLY A 190 19.55 2.43 -11.38
CA GLY A 190 19.59 3.74 -10.75
C GLY A 190 20.21 4.81 -11.65
N LYS A 191 21.24 4.45 -12.44
CA LYS A 191 21.83 5.36 -13.45
C LYS A 191 20.87 5.61 -14.62
N MET A 192 20.17 4.58 -15.10
CA MET A 192 19.17 4.71 -16.15
C MET A 192 17.98 5.60 -15.72
N SER A 193 17.47 5.41 -14.49
CA SER A 193 16.40 6.22 -13.91
C SER A 193 16.81 7.70 -13.76
N LYS A 194 18.05 7.98 -13.33
CA LYS A 194 18.59 9.35 -13.29
C LYS A 194 18.73 9.97 -14.68
N LYS A 195 19.20 9.21 -15.67
CA LYS A 195 19.37 9.67 -17.06
C LYS A 195 18.01 9.98 -17.71
N GLN A 196 16.98 9.20 -17.42
CA GLN A 196 15.61 9.44 -17.85
C GLN A 196 15.07 10.75 -17.24
N ARG A 197 15.21 10.94 -15.92
CA ARG A 197 14.82 12.18 -15.23
C ARG A 197 15.54 13.43 -15.74
N THR A 198 16.81 13.31 -16.14
CA THR A 198 17.56 14.44 -16.72
C THR A 198 17.09 14.77 -18.14
N LYS A 199 16.74 13.77 -18.95
CA LYS A 199 16.16 13.98 -20.29
C LYS A 199 14.78 14.63 -20.22
N ASP A 200 13.94 14.17 -19.30
CA ASP A 200 12.60 14.74 -19.08
C ASP A 200 12.66 16.19 -18.57
N LYS A 201 13.74 16.58 -17.88
CA LYS A 201 14.00 17.98 -17.50
C LYS A 201 14.50 18.82 -18.67
N LEU A 202 15.39 18.29 -19.51
CA LEU A 202 15.88 19.02 -20.69
C LEU A 202 14.73 19.35 -21.67
N GLN A 203 13.84 18.39 -21.92
CA GLN A 203 12.69 18.58 -22.83
C GLN A 203 11.64 19.57 -22.33
N LYS A 204 11.64 19.93 -21.04
CA LYS A 204 10.73 20.95 -20.48
C LYS A 204 11.31 22.36 -20.47
N THR A 205 12.58 22.52 -20.85
CA THR A 205 13.29 23.82 -20.82
C THR A 205 13.51 24.39 -22.23
N THR A 206 12.95 23.76 -23.26
CA THR A 206 12.96 24.17 -24.68
C THR A 206 11.53 24.35 -25.13
#